data_AF-A0A951JNT3-F1
#
_entry.id   AF-A0A951JNT3-F1
#
_cell.length_a   1.000
_cell.length_b   1.000
_cell.length_c   1.000
_cell.angle_alpha   90.00
_cell.angle_beta   90.00
_cell.angle_gamma   90.00
#
_symmetry.space_group_name_H-M   'P 1'
#
loop_
_entity.id
_entity.type
_entity.pdbx_description
1 polymer ?
#
loop_
_entity_poly.entity_id
_entity_poly.type
_entity_poly.pdbx_seq_one_letter_code
_entity_poly.pdbx_strand_id
1 'polypeptide(L)' 'MPKDRAIFQDEQGRSWLVEIQFGHPSPAELGIYAARFQCPEDPAEPVRVGFLLQDDVARGDQEGLREALAESDPAEAVG' A
#
# COMPACT_ATOMS: atom_id res chain seq x y z
N MET A 1 -6.64 17.19 6.97
CA MET A 1 -6.78 16.36 5.76
C MET A 1 -6.32 14.96 6.14
N PRO A 2 -7.10 13.90 5.87
CA PRO A 2 -6.61 12.53 6.09
C PRO A 2 -5.33 12.33 5.27
N LYS A 3 -4.38 11.58 5.82
CA LYS A 3 -3.15 11.24 5.09
C LYS A 3 -3.47 10.04 4.22
N ASP A 4 -3.31 10.20 2.91
CA ASP A 4 -3.59 9.14 1.93
C ASP A 4 -2.32 8.38 1.51
N ARG A 5 -1.21 8.66 2.20
CA ARG A 5 0.08 7.99 2.01
C ARG A 5 0.79 7.82 3.35
N ALA A 6 1.57 6.75 3.45
CA ALA A 6 2.42 6.47 4.60
C ALA A 6 3.74 5.81 4.17
N ILE A 7 4.74 5.86 5.04
CA ILE A 7 5.97 5.09 4.90
C ILE A 7 6.04 4.15 6.11
N PHE A 8 6.32 2.88 5.86
CA PHE A 8 6.49 1.86 6.89
C PHE A 8 7.64 0.93 6.51
N GLN A 9 8.03 0.05 7.42
CA GLN A 9 9.06 -0.96 7.15
C GLN A 9 8.45 -2.36 7.15
N ASP A 10 8.90 -3.24 6.25
CA ASP A 10 8.55 -4.66 6.29
C ASP A 10 9.35 -5.43 7.38
N GLU A 11 9.10 -6.72 7.51
CA GLU A 11 9.80 -7.58 8.49
C GLU A 11 11.30 -7.71 8.25
N GLN A 12 11.76 -7.42 7.04
CA GLN A 12 13.18 -7.42 6.65
C GLN A 12 13.84 -6.05 6.86
N GLY A 13 13.08 -5.06 7.35
CA GLY A 13 13.54 -3.70 7.59
C GLY A 13 13.58 -2.82 6.34
N ARG A 14 13.05 -3.29 5.20
CA ARG A 14 12.98 -2.49 3.96
C ARG A 14 11.86 -1.46 4.08
N SER A 15 12.12 -0.25 3.61
CA SER A 15 11.12 0.81 3.61
C SER A 15 10.14 0.64 2.45
N TRP A 16 8.87 0.92 2.70
CA TRP A 16 7.81 0.88 1.72
C TRP A 16 6.97 2.15 1.79
N LEU A 17 6.78 2.78 0.63
CA LEU A 17 5.81 3.85 0.43
C LEU A 17 4.48 3.22 0.03
N VAL A 18 3.44 3.47 0.81
CA VAL A 18 2.06 3.13 0.46
C VAL A 18 1.29 4.39 0.08
N GLU A 19 0.53 4.33 -1.00
CA GLU A 19 -0.34 5.42 -1.46
C GLU A 19 -1.70 4.90 -1.90
N ILE A 20 -2.77 5.47 -1.32
CA ILE A 20 -4.15 5.16 -1.69
C ILE A 20 -4.42 5.61 -3.13
N GLN A 21 -4.95 4.71 -3.95
CA GLN A 21 -5.29 4.96 -5.34
C GLN A 21 -6.78 5.31 -5.45
N PHE A 22 -7.10 6.61 -5.37
CA PHE A 22 -8.47 7.08 -5.54
C PHE A 22 -8.99 6.83 -6.96
N GLY A 23 -10.22 6.34 -7.08
CA GLY A 23 -10.85 6.03 -8.37
C GLY A 23 -10.59 4.62 -8.89
N HIS A 24 -9.80 3.80 -8.19
CA HIS A 24 -9.68 2.38 -8.49
C HIS A 24 -10.86 1.58 -7.90
N PRO A 25 -11.33 0.53 -8.60
CA PRO A 25 -12.42 -0.32 -8.11
C PRO A 25 -12.02 -0.96 -6.78
N SER A 26 -12.72 -0.59 -5.72
CA SER A 26 -12.50 -1.05 -4.36
C SER A 26 -13.79 -0.92 -3.56
N PRO A 27 -14.00 -1.72 -2.50
CA PRO A 27 -15.16 -1.59 -1.64
C PRO A 27 -15.00 -0.39 -0.69
N ALA A 28 -14.94 0.82 -1.26
CA ALA A 28 -14.71 2.07 -0.54
C ALA A 28 -15.82 2.39 0.49
N GLU A 29 -17.03 1.85 0.29
CA GLU A 29 -18.12 1.91 1.27
C GLU A 29 -17.78 1.22 2.60
N LEU A 30 -16.84 0.27 2.58
CA LEU A 30 -16.29 -0.40 3.77
C LEU A 30 -15.02 0.28 4.30
N GLY A 31 -14.63 1.42 3.74
CA GLY A 31 -13.38 2.12 4.06
C GLY A 31 -12.12 1.45 3.50
N ILE A 32 -12.28 0.44 2.64
CA ILE A 32 -11.20 -0.29 1.98
C ILE A 32 -10.91 0.35 0.63
N TYR A 33 -9.66 0.68 0.39
CA TYR A 33 -9.21 1.30 -0.84
C TYR A 33 -8.09 0.49 -1.48
N ALA A 34 -8.03 0.55 -2.82
CA ALA A 34 -6.84 0.10 -3.52
C ALA A 34 -5.66 0.96 -3.10
N ALA A 35 -4.50 0.34 -2.93
CA ALA A 35 -3.27 1.06 -2.68
C ALA A 35 -2.10 0.47 -3.43
N ARG A 36 -1.16 1.37 -3.67
CA ARG A 36 0.08 1.11 -4.34
C ARG A 36 1.20 1.07 -3.31
N PHE A 37 1.99 0.02 -3.34
CA PHE A 37 3.19 -0.15 -2.53
C PHE A 37 4.42 -0.05 -3.43
N GLN A 38 5.39 0.77 -3.02
CA GLN A 38 6.65 0.95 -3.73
C GLN A 38 7.81 0.93 -2.75
N CYS A 39 8.83 0.13 -3.05
CA CYS A 39 10.11 0.18 -2.35
C CYS A 39 10.96 1.31 -2.95
N PRO A 40 11.25 2.40 -2.21
CA PRO A 40 12.11 3.48 -2.72
C PRO A 40 13.59 3.09 -2.76
N GLU A 41 13.99 2.08 -1.97
CA GLU A 41 15.38 1.63 -1.86
C GLU A 41 15.77 0.67 -3.00
N ASP A 42 14.80 -0.05 -3.55
CA ASP A 42 15.00 -0.98 -4.67
C ASP A 42 14.05 -0.64 -5.83
N PRO A 43 14.52 0.07 -6.87
CA PRO A 43 13.70 0.43 -8.02
C PRO A 43 13.41 -0.75 -8.97
N ALA A 44 14.06 -1.91 -8.77
CA ALA A 44 13.80 -3.12 -9.54
C ALA A 44 12.68 -3.97 -8.90
N GLU A 45 12.43 -3.82 -7.60
CA GLU A 45 11.28 -4.40 -6.91
C GLU A 45 10.00 -3.91 -7.59
N PRO A 46 9.13 -4.83 -8.03
CA PRO A 46 7.89 -4.46 -8.69
C PRO A 46 7.02 -3.63 -7.73
N VAL A 47 6.36 -2.63 -8.29
CA VAL A 47 5.24 -1.97 -7.61
C VAL A 47 4.21 -3.03 -7.28
N ARG A 48 3.71 -3.05 -6.05
CA ARG A 48 2.63 -3.95 -5.66
C ARG A 48 1.33 -3.20 -5.51
N VAL A 49 0.22 -3.85 -5.80
CA VAL A 49 -1.11 -3.29 -5.64
C VAL A 49 -1.92 -4.23 -4.75
N GLY A 50 -2.50 -3.67 -3.70
CA GLY A 50 -3.34 -4.41 -2.76
C GLY A 50 -4.50 -3.56 -2.30
N PHE A 51 -5.20 -4.05 -1.28
CA PHE A 51 -6.33 -3.35 -0.65
C PHE A 51 -6.08 -3.20 0.84
N LEU A 52 -6.45 -2.06 1.41
CA LEU A 52 -6.37 -1.83 2.86
C LEU A 52 -7.32 -0.73 3.32
N LEU A 53 -7.47 -0.60 4.63
CA LEU A 53 -8.26 0.46 5.23
C LEU A 53 -7.53 1.82 5.11
N GLN A 54 -8.28 2.87 4.76
CA GLN A 54 -7.72 4.22 4.73
C GLN A 54 -7.21 4.67 6.11
N ASP A 55 -7.84 4.20 7.19
CA ASP A 55 -7.48 4.55 8.56
C ASP A 55 -6.08 4.00 8.93
N ASP A 56 -5.69 2.83 8.41
CA ASP A 56 -4.35 2.25 8.61
C ASP A 56 -3.28 3.14 8.01
N VAL A 57 -3.53 3.67 6.80
CA VAL A 57 -2.63 4.65 6.15
C VAL A 57 -2.61 5.97 6.92
N ALA A 58 -3.78 6.46 7.34
CA ALA A 58 -3.89 7.74 8.03
C ALA A 58 -3.15 7.74 9.38
N ARG A 59 -3.17 6.60 10.08
CA ARG A 59 -2.50 6.38 11.37
C ARG A 59 -1.05 5.92 11.24
N GLY A 60 -0.67 5.39 10.07
CA GLY A 60 0.63 4.73 9.88
C GLY A 60 0.71 3.42 10.66
N ASP A 61 -0.40 2.67 10.71
CA ASP A 61 -0.49 1.40 11.42
C ASP A 61 0.40 0.35 10.75
N GLN A 62 1.57 0.09 11.33
CA GLN A 62 2.55 -0.76 10.65
C GLN A 62 2.09 -2.21 10.50
N GLU A 63 1.23 -2.72 11.39
CA GLU A 63 0.73 -4.08 11.31
C GLU A 63 -0.20 -4.24 10.10
N GLY A 64 -1.24 -3.40 9.99
CA GLY A 64 -2.15 -3.41 8.85
C GLY A 64 -1.46 -3.11 7.51
N LEU A 65 -0.48 -2.20 7.50
CA LEU A 65 0.29 -1.89 6.29
C LEU A 65 1.16 -3.06 5.83
N ARG A 66 1.74 -3.84 6.76
CA ARG A 66 2.53 -5.04 6.44
C ARG A 66 1.66 -6.19 5.96
N GLU A 67 0.51 -6.41 6.61
CA GLU A 67 -0.46 -7.43 6.18
C GLU A 67 -0.91 -7.15 4.75
N ALA A 68 -1.34 -5.92 4.47
CA ALA A 68 -1.76 -5.51 3.12
C ALA A 68 -0.63 -5.63 2.08
N LEU A 69 0.63 -5.36 2.45
CA LEU A 69 1.78 -5.58 1.57
C LEU A 69 2.02 -7.08 1.29
N ALA A 70 1.87 -7.95 2.29
CA ALA A 70 2.04 -9.39 2.14
C ALA A 70 0.97 -10.00 1.23
N GLU A 71 -0.25 -9.47 1.29
CA GLU A 71 -1.37 -9.87 0.42
C GLU A 71 -1.37 -9.19 -0.95
N SER A 72 -0.52 -8.17 -1.16
CA SER A 72 -0.48 -7.41 -2.41
C SER A 72 0.22 -8.17 -3.53
N ASP A 73 -0.37 -8.11 -4.71
CA ASP A 73 0.18 -8.69 -5.92
C ASP A 73 1.15 -7.71 -6.60
N PRO A 74 2.25 -8.21 -7.21
CA PRO A 74 3.06 -7.37 -8.09
C PRO A 74 2.19 -6.87 -9.25
N ALA A 75 2.18 -5.56 -9.47
CA ALA A 75 1.52 -4.98 -10.62
C ALA A 75 2.16 -5.56 -11.88
N GLU A 76 1.37 -6.24 -12.71
CA GLU A 76 1.85 -6.70 -14.00
C GLU A 76 2.34 -5.51 -14.81
N ALA A 77 3.57 -5.59 -15.30
CA ALA A 77 4.07 -4.63 -16.28
C ALA A 77 3.20 -4.76 -17.53
N VAL A 78 2.30 -3.80 -17.75
CA VAL A 78 1.58 -3.69 -19.02
C VAL A 78 2.64 -3.36 -20.08
N GLY A 79 3.04 -4.40 -20.82
CA GLY A 79 3.96 -4.31 -21.97
C GLY A 79 3.29 -3.78 -23.22
#